data_AF-A0A959WSP6-F1
#
_entry.id   AF-A0A959WSP6-F1
#
_cell.length_a   1.000
_cell.length_b   1.000
_cell.length_c   1.000
_cell.angle_alpha   90.00
_cell.angle_beta   90.00
_cell.angle_gamma   90.00
#
_symmetry.space_group_name_H-M   'P 1'
#
loop_
_entity.id
_entity.type
_entity.pdbx_description
1 polymer ?
#
loop_
_entity_poly.entity_id
_entity_poly.type
_entity_poly.pdbx_seq_one_letter_code
_entity_poly.pdbx_strand_id
1 'polypeptide(L)'
;MDLEEHSAVDELNLWARALEREIRQYQAIFRKLLRLRLAGDRFAGDRLSELHLQQAATGHFIVIAGQHVVKVFNSDRLPAQLQHLAPSNDLAKQFTYLRHIGEHWEEYKPWNGAPSGGARHDYEWDFADRTPWSISYSINRGITIGGILSLEEVKGALIPLLQALVAEIDASSLALPIKATA
;
A
#
# COMPACT_ATOMS: atom_id res chain seq x y z
N MET A 1 -28.41 -5.66 3.46
CA MET A 1 -27.03 -5.43 3.90
C MET A 1 -27.12 -4.88 5.32
N ASP A 2 -26.51 -5.59 6.26
CA ASP A 2 -26.50 -5.22 7.68
C ASP A 2 -25.72 -3.90 7.88
N LEU A 3 -25.95 -3.19 8.99
CA LEU A 3 -25.24 -1.94 9.29
C LEU A 3 -23.72 -2.14 9.38
N GLU A 4 -23.29 -3.30 9.86
CA GLU A 4 -21.87 -3.66 9.95
C GLU A 4 -21.24 -3.92 8.58
N GLU A 5 -22.01 -4.51 7.64
CA GLU A 5 -21.56 -4.75 6.27
C GLU A 5 -21.37 -3.43 5.50
N HIS A 6 -22.33 -2.50 5.62
CA HIS A 6 -22.19 -1.15 5.05
C HIS A 6 -20.93 -0.45 5.56
N SER A 7 -20.68 -0.51 6.88
CA SER A 7 -19.50 0.10 7.49
C SER A 7 -18.19 -0.51 6.97
N ALA A 8 -18.15 -1.81 6.68
CA ALA A 8 -16.97 -2.47 6.15
C ALA A 8 -16.71 -2.09 4.69
N VAL A 9 -17.76 -2.00 3.87
CA VAL A 9 -17.69 -1.55 2.47
C VAL A 9 -17.22 -0.10 2.38
N ASP A 10 -17.73 0.78 3.24
CA ASP A 10 -17.30 2.18 3.31
C ASP A 10 -15.84 2.33 3.76
N GLU A 11 -15.43 1.58 4.78
CA GLU A 11 -14.02 1.54 5.23
C GLU A 11 -13.11 1.05 4.08
N LEU A 12 -13.51 -0.01 3.37
CA LEU A 12 -12.76 -0.56 2.25
C LEU A 12 -12.62 0.45 1.11
N ASN A 13 -13.70 1.14 0.75
CA ASN A 13 -13.70 2.17 -0.28
C ASN A 13 -12.80 3.36 0.09
N LEU A 14 -12.87 3.83 1.35
CA LEU A 14 -12.02 4.90 1.85
C LEU A 14 -10.53 4.56 1.70
N TRP A 15 -10.12 3.39 2.22
CA TRP A 15 -8.71 3.00 2.21
C TRP A 15 -8.20 2.61 0.82
N ALA A 16 -9.04 2.00 -0.02
CA ALA A 16 -8.68 1.70 -1.41
C ALA A 16 -8.41 2.96 -2.23
N ARG A 17 -9.25 4.00 -2.08
CA ARG A 17 -9.03 5.31 -2.73
C ARG A 17 -7.79 6.01 -2.20
N ALA A 18 -7.57 5.94 -0.88
CA ALA A 18 -6.38 6.50 -0.26
C ALA A 18 -5.10 5.83 -0.80
N LEU A 19 -5.08 4.49 -0.90
CA LEU A 19 -3.99 3.75 -1.52
C LEU A 19 -3.74 4.17 -2.96
N GLU A 20 -4.78 4.24 -3.80
CA GLU A 20 -4.64 4.63 -5.20
C GLU A 20 -4.00 6.02 -5.34
N ARG A 21 -4.45 6.98 -4.51
CA ARG A 21 -3.87 8.33 -4.46
C ARG A 21 -2.40 8.31 -4.05
N GLU A 22 -2.07 7.64 -2.94
CA GLU A 22 -0.70 7.63 -2.42
C GLU A 22 0.26 6.88 -3.33
N ILE A 23 -0.17 5.79 -3.99
CA ILE A 23 0.64 5.09 -4.98
C ILE A 23 1.00 6.02 -6.13
N ARG A 24 0.03 6.77 -6.67
CA ARG A 24 0.30 7.78 -7.72
C ARG A 24 1.30 8.83 -7.24
N GLN A 25 1.15 9.32 -6.01
CA GLN A 25 2.08 10.27 -5.41
C GLN A 25 3.49 9.70 -5.25
N TYR A 26 3.62 8.47 -4.74
CA TYR A 26 4.89 7.79 -4.57
C TYR A 26 5.62 7.62 -5.90
N GLN A 27 4.90 7.19 -6.95
CA GLN A 27 5.44 7.05 -8.30
C GLN A 27 5.88 8.40 -8.87
N ALA A 28 5.13 9.47 -8.61
CA ALA A 28 5.50 10.82 -9.05
C ALA A 28 6.77 11.32 -8.36
N ILE A 29 6.90 11.11 -7.04
CA ILE A 29 8.11 11.46 -6.27
C ILE A 29 9.30 10.65 -6.77
N PHE A 30 9.14 9.34 -6.98
CA PHE A 30 10.19 8.48 -7.53
C PHE A 30 10.71 9.00 -8.89
N ARG A 31 9.81 9.37 -9.81
CA ARG A 31 10.19 9.95 -11.11
C ARG A 31 10.94 11.26 -10.97
N LYS A 32 10.58 12.12 -10.00
CA LYS A 32 11.30 13.37 -9.71
C LYS A 32 12.72 13.09 -9.20
N LEU A 33 12.87 12.18 -8.24
CA LEU A 33 14.17 11.74 -7.72
C LEU A 33 15.06 11.18 -8.83
N LEU A 34 14.51 10.31 -9.68
CA LEU A 34 15.25 9.74 -10.81
C LEU A 34 15.75 10.82 -11.77
N ARG A 35 14.90 11.80 -12.12
CA ARG A 35 15.29 12.93 -12.98
C ARG A 35 16.43 13.76 -12.37
N LEU A 36 16.33 14.08 -11.08
CA LEU A 36 17.37 14.86 -10.40
C LEU A 36 18.70 14.09 -10.33
N ARG A 37 18.65 12.79 -10.05
CA ARG A 37 19.85 11.92 -10.03
C ARG A 37 20.50 11.83 -11.42
N LEU A 38 19.71 11.66 -12.48
CA LEU A 38 20.20 11.58 -13.86
C LEU A 38 20.74 12.92 -14.38
N ALA A 39 20.18 14.05 -13.92
CA ALA A 39 20.66 15.38 -14.28
C ALA A 39 22.04 15.70 -13.67
N GLY A 40 22.52 14.93 -12.69
CA GLY A 40 23.81 15.15 -12.04
C GLY A 40 23.89 16.49 -11.30
N ASP A 41 22.75 17.04 -10.88
CA ASP A 41 22.69 18.35 -10.24
C ASP A 41 23.30 18.28 -8.83
N ARG A 42 24.50 18.84 -8.72
CA ARG A 42 25.34 18.81 -7.51
C ARG A 42 24.78 19.68 -6.39
N PHE A 43 23.81 20.56 -6.71
CA PHE A 43 23.18 21.49 -5.77
C PHE A 43 21.77 21.04 -5.34
N ALA A 44 21.31 19.88 -5.80
CA ALA A 44 20.00 19.35 -5.44
C ALA A 44 19.91 18.74 -4.02
N GLY A 45 20.95 18.86 -3.18
CA GLY A 45 21.07 18.15 -1.89
C GLY A 45 19.84 18.29 -0.98
N ASP A 46 19.39 19.51 -0.73
CA ASP A 46 18.23 19.78 0.12
C ASP A 46 16.93 19.27 -0.52
N ARG A 47 16.79 19.47 -1.83
CA ARG A 47 15.62 19.03 -2.61
C ARG A 47 15.52 17.50 -2.70
N LEU A 48 16.66 16.81 -2.82
CA LEU A 48 16.73 15.36 -2.79
C LEU A 48 16.35 14.84 -1.41
N SER A 49 16.86 15.46 -0.35
CA SER A 49 16.53 15.11 1.03
C SER A 49 15.03 15.27 1.30
N GLU A 50 14.43 16.39 0.88
CA GLU A 50 13.00 16.64 1.01
C GLU A 50 12.18 15.59 0.25
N LEU A 51 12.54 15.30 -1.01
CA LEU A 51 11.83 14.29 -1.81
C LEU A 51 11.98 12.88 -1.21
N HIS A 52 13.13 12.54 -0.62
CA HIS A 52 13.32 11.27 0.09
C HIS A 52 12.43 11.18 1.33
N LEU A 53 12.31 12.25 2.12
CA LEU A 53 11.41 12.30 3.27
C LEU A 53 9.94 12.18 2.86
N GLN A 54 9.53 12.92 1.82
CA GLN A 54 8.18 12.81 1.25
C GLN A 54 7.91 11.40 0.77
N GLN A 55 8.87 10.78 0.08
CA GLN A 55 8.71 9.41 -0.40
C GLN A 55 8.57 8.41 0.74
N ALA A 56 9.38 8.53 1.79
CA ALA A 56 9.30 7.68 2.97
C ALA A 56 7.93 7.81 3.66
N ALA A 57 7.45 9.04 3.86
CA ALA A 57 6.14 9.31 4.46
C ALA A 57 5.00 8.73 3.61
N THR A 58 5.01 8.94 2.29
CA THR A 58 4.02 8.36 1.38
C THR A 58 4.08 6.83 1.38
N GLY A 59 5.28 6.23 1.39
CA GLY A 59 5.46 4.78 1.46
C GLY A 59 4.89 4.19 2.76
N HIS A 60 5.13 4.85 3.90
CA HIS A 60 4.58 4.44 5.19
C HIS A 60 3.04 4.48 5.19
N PHE A 61 2.45 5.54 4.62
CA PHE A 61 0.99 5.61 4.50
C PHE A 61 0.43 4.48 3.63
N ILE A 62 1.07 4.15 2.50
CA ILE A 62 0.67 3.01 1.65
C ILE A 62 0.65 1.71 2.46
N VAL A 63 1.66 1.51 3.31
CA VAL A 63 1.73 0.31 4.16
C VAL A 63 0.57 0.26 5.17
N ILE A 64 0.27 1.37 5.86
CA ILE A 64 -0.86 1.46 6.80
C ILE A 64 -2.19 1.22 6.09
N ALA A 65 -2.44 1.92 5.00
CA ALA A 65 -3.69 1.79 4.27
C ALA A 65 -3.88 0.37 3.69
N GLY A 66 -2.80 -0.26 3.23
CA GLY A 66 -2.80 -1.66 2.79
C GLY A 66 -3.16 -2.63 3.91
N GLN A 67 -2.65 -2.39 5.12
CA GLN A 67 -3.02 -3.18 6.31
C GLN A 67 -4.49 -3.02 6.68
N HIS A 68 -5.05 -1.81 6.58
CA HIS A 68 -6.49 -1.61 6.78
C HIS A 68 -7.32 -2.40 5.77
N VAL A 69 -6.97 -2.33 4.48
CA VAL A 69 -7.64 -3.12 3.44
C VAL A 69 -7.56 -4.63 3.75
N VAL A 70 -6.38 -5.15 4.04
CA VAL A 70 -6.18 -6.58 4.41
C VAL A 70 -7.01 -6.96 5.64
N LYS A 71 -7.04 -6.11 6.67
CA LYS A 71 -7.81 -6.36 7.90
C LYS A 71 -9.30 -6.44 7.63
N VAL A 72 -9.83 -5.55 6.79
CA VAL A 72 -11.24 -5.56 6.42
C VAL A 72 -11.56 -6.87 5.68
N PHE A 73 -10.73 -7.27 4.70
CA PHE A 73 -10.88 -8.55 3.98
C PHE A 73 -10.80 -9.80 4.85
N ASN A 74 -10.00 -9.78 5.91
CA ASN A 74 -9.91 -10.88 6.87
C ASN A 74 -11.01 -10.86 7.93
N SER A 75 -11.97 -9.93 7.84
CA SER A 75 -13.09 -9.87 8.76
C SER A 75 -14.36 -10.46 8.15
N ASP A 76 -15.18 -11.06 8.98
CA ASP A 76 -16.48 -11.65 8.58
C ASP A 76 -17.53 -10.60 8.22
N ARG A 77 -17.17 -9.31 8.22
CA ARG A 77 -18.06 -8.16 7.98
C ARG A 77 -18.19 -7.79 6.50
N LEU A 78 -17.43 -8.44 5.62
CA LEU A 78 -17.40 -8.13 4.19
C LEU A 78 -18.41 -9.01 3.43
N PRO A 79 -19.27 -8.42 2.57
CA PRO A 79 -20.15 -9.19 1.70
C PRO A 79 -19.42 -10.30 0.94
N ALA A 80 -20.01 -11.51 0.87
CA ALA A 80 -19.40 -12.67 0.22
C ALA A 80 -18.99 -12.40 -1.25
N GLN A 81 -19.72 -11.49 -1.91
CA GLN A 81 -19.46 -11.06 -3.28
C GLN A 81 -18.12 -10.33 -3.42
N LEU A 82 -17.59 -9.73 -2.37
CA LEU A 82 -16.31 -9.03 -2.38
C LEU A 82 -15.16 -9.89 -1.85
N GLN A 83 -15.43 -10.96 -1.09
CA GLN A 83 -14.39 -11.80 -0.46
C GLN A 83 -13.40 -12.41 -1.47
N HIS A 84 -13.84 -12.72 -2.69
CA HIS A 84 -12.98 -13.25 -3.74
C HIS A 84 -11.93 -12.25 -4.26
N LEU A 85 -12.07 -10.96 -3.94
CA LEU A 85 -11.15 -9.88 -4.30
C LEU A 85 -10.08 -9.66 -3.22
N ALA A 86 -10.04 -10.51 -2.20
CA ALA A 86 -9.05 -10.41 -1.13
C ALA A 86 -7.62 -10.43 -1.69
N PRO A 87 -6.72 -9.57 -1.17
CA PRO A 87 -5.29 -9.64 -1.47
C PRO A 87 -4.74 -11.04 -1.25
N SER A 88 -3.72 -11.40 -2.03
CA SER A 88 -3.02 -12.66 -1.81
C SER A 88 -2.40 -12.71 -0.41
N ASN A 89 -2.26 -13.92 0.16
CA ASN A 89 -1.57 -14.10 1.43
C ASN A 89 -0.14 -13.55 1.41
N ASP A 90 0.52 -13.58 0.23
CA ASP A 90 1.86 -13.01 0.06
C ASP A 90 1.83 -11.49 0.18
N LEU A 91 0.92 -10.82 -0.52
CA LEU A 91 0.78 -9.36 -0.46
C LEU A 91 0.40 -8.89 0.96
N ALA A 92 -0.50 -9.63 1.63
CA ALA A 92 -0.84 -9.37 3.03
C ALA A 92 0.37 -9.48 3.95
N LYS A 93 1.21 -10.52 3.80
CA LYS A 93 2.46 -10.67 4.55
C LYS A 93 3.43 -9.52 4.30
N GLN A 94 3.63 -9.11 3.05
CA GLN A 94 4.53 -8.00 2.70
C GLN A 94 4.13 -6.70 3.42
N PHE A 95 2.85 -6.36 3.45
CA PHE A 95 2.36 -5.20 4.21
C PHE A 95 2.65 -5.33 5.71
N THR A 96 2.43 -6.51 6.29
CA THR A 96 2.64 -6.75 7.73
C THR A 96 4.13 -6.59 8.08
N TYR A 97 5.01 -7.15 7.27
CA TYR A 97 6.46 -7.02 7.45
C TYR A 97 6.92 -5.57 7.37
N LEU A 98 6.48 -4.82 6.35
CA LEU A 98 6.86 -3.42 6.21
C LEU A 98 6.32 -2.54 7.35
N ARG A 99 5.12 -2.83 7.86
CA ARG A 99 4.56 -2.12 9.03
C ARG A 99 5.42 -2.38 10.25
N HIS A 100 5.71 -3.65 10.53
CA HIS A 100 6.52 -4.07 11.65
C HIS A 100 7.91 -3.44 11.62
N ILE A 101 8.52 -3.39 10.43
CA ILE A 101 9.81 -2.73 10.23
C ILE A 101 9.75 -1.23 10.54
N GLY A 102 8.67 -0.55 10.13
CA GLY A 102 8.45 0.86 10.44
C GLY A 102 8.24 1.12 11.93
N GLU A 103 7.47 0.28 12.61
CA GLU A 103 7.14 0.42 14.05
C GLU A 103 8.35 0.18 14.95
N HIS A 104 9.18 -0.79 14.59
CA HIS A 104 10.38 -1.18 15.33
C HIS A 104 11.64 -0.64 14.67
N TRP A 105 11.53 0.51 14.00
CA TRP A 105 12.62 1.11 13.24
C TRP A 105 13.92 1.20 14.04
N GLU A 106 13.87 1.70 15.28
CA GLU A 106 15.07 1.87 16.12
C GLU A 106 15.73 0.53 16.51
N GLU A 107 14.96 -0.57 16.55
CA GLU A 107 15.48 -1.91 16.86
C GLU A 107 16.14 -2.55 15.63
N TYR A 108 15.64 -2.24 14.45
CA TYR A 108 16.07 -2.85 13.18
C TYR A 108 16.99 -1.96 12.37
N LYS A 109 17.14 -0.69 12.77
CA LYS A 109 17.99 0.28 12.09
C LYS A 109 19.42 -0.26 12.04
N PRO A 110 20.02 -0.32 10.85
CA PRO A 110 21.38 -0.77 10.73
C PRO A 110 22.36 0.12 11.49
N TRP A 111 23.33 -0.50 12.17
CA TRP A 111 24.54 0.19 12.59
C TRP A 111 25.52 0.41 11.41
N ASN A 112 25.37 -0.37 10.31
CA ASN A 112 26.27 -0.37 9.15
C ASN A 112 25.59 -0.69 7.79
N GLY A 113 24.28 -0.48 7.66
CA GLY A 113 23.50 -0.77 6.45
C GLY A 113 22.78 -2.14 6.39
N ALA A 114 23.06 -3.09 7.28
CA ALA A 114 22.30 -4.35 7.44
C ALA A 114 21.28 -4.30 8.61
N PRO A 115 20.09 -4.92 8.50
CA PRO A 115 19.09 -4.98 9.59
C PRO A 115 19.67 -5.54 10.91
N SER A 116 18.97 -5.45 12.05
CA SER A 116 19.41 -5.95 13.37
C SER A 116 18.24 -6.69 14.10
N GLY A 117 18.49 -7.65 15.01
CA GLY A 117 17.44 -8.24 15.88
C GLY A 117 16.71 -9.52 15.39
N GLY A 118 15.55 -9.83 15.99
CA GLY A 118 14.75 -11.04 15.73
C GLY A 118 13.94 -11.00 14.43
N ALA A 119 13.31 -9.88 14.10
CA ALA A 119 12.61 -9.70 12.82
C ALA A 119 13.56 -9.50 11.63
N ARG A 120 14.82 -9.14 11.89
CA ARG A 120 15.90 -9.24 10.89
C ARG A 120 16.03 -10.67 10.39
N HIS A 121 15.96 -11.67 11.27
CA HIS A 121 16.13 -13.06 10.85
C HIS A 121 15.03 -13.43 9.86
N ASP A 122 13.76 -13.18 10.18
CA ASP A 122 12.64 -13.54 9.30
C ASP A 122 12.65 -12.74 7.99
N TYR A 123 12.98 -11.45 8.04
CA TYR A 123 13.08 -10.64 6.84
C TYR A 123 14.30 -11.00 5.97
N GLU A 124 15.50 -11.18 6.54
CA GLU A 124 16.68 -11.64 5.79
C GLU A 124 16.50 -13.07 5.28
N TRP A 125 15.76 -13.91 5.99
CA TRP A 125 15.45 -15.27 5.55
C TRP A 125 14.50 -15.27 4.35
N ASP A 126 13.41 -14.51 4.43
CA ASP A 126 12.40 -14.44 3.38
C ASP A 126 12.83 -13.54 2.20
N PHE A 127 13.72 -12.57 2.43
CA PHE A 127 14.09 -11.51 1.48
C PHE A 127 15.59 -11.14 1.51
N ALA A 128 16.48 -12.13 1.57
CA ALA A 128 17.94 -11.98 1.70
C ALA A 128 18.59 -10.94 0.76
N ASP A 129 18.10 -10.81 -0.47
CA ASP A 129 18.66 -9.93 -1.49
C ASP A 129 18.06 -8.50 -1.50
N ARG A 130 17.23 -8.15 -0.51
CA ARG A 130 16.46 -6.90 -0.51
C ARG A 130 16.73 -6.09 0.73
N THR A 131 17.16 -4.84 0.57
CA THR A 131 17.26 -3.93 1.72
C THR A 131 15.90 -3.31 2.01
N PRO A 132 15.34 -3.46 3.22
CA PRO A 132 14.06 -2.85 3.58
C PRO A 132 14.16 -1.32 3.65
N TRP A 133 15.39 -0.82 3.67
CA TRP A 133 15.78 0.56 3.79
C TRP A 133 15.92 1.27 2.44
N SER A 134 15.88 0.53 1.33
CA SER A 134 16.04 1.12 0.00
C SER A 134 14.71 1.18 -0.75
N ILE A 135 14.48 2.35 -1.35
CA ILE A 135 13.58 2.48 -2.48
C ILE A 135 14.27 1.79 -3.65
N SER A 136 13.67 0.71 -4.13
CA SER A 136 14.25 -0.09 -5.21
C SER A 136 13.36 0.01 -6.44
N TYR A 137 14.00 0.03 -7.60
CA TYR A 137 13.34 -0.25 -8.87
C TYR A 137 13.82 -1.62 -9.32
N SER A 138 12.88 -2.52 -9.56
CA SER A 138 13.13 -3.83 -10.15
C SER A 138 12.68 -3.81 -11.60
N ILE A 139 13.52 -4.29 -12.52
CA ILE A 139 13.13 -4.48 -13.93
C ILE A 139 11.90 -5.40 -14.03
N ASN A 140 11.78 -6.39 -13.14
CA ASN A 140 10.72 -7.38 -13.17
C ASN A 140 9.48 -6.98 -12.34
N ARG A 141 9.64 -6.11 -11.33
CA ARG A 141 8.55 -5.75 -10.39
C ARG A 141 8.19 -4.26 -10.39
N GLY A 142 8.87 -3.45 -11.20
CA GLY A 142 8.67 -2.00 -11.23
C GLY A 142 9.15 -1.33 -9.94
N ILE A 143 8.40 -0.30 -9.50
CA ILE A 143 8.72 0.48 -8.31
C ILE A 143 8.28 -0.30 -7.06
N THR A 144 9.19 -0.44 -6.09
CA THR A 144 8.89 -1.14 -4.83
C THR A 144 9.06 -0.27 -3.59
N ILE A 145 8.38 -0.64 -2.51
CA ILE A 145 8.59 -0.13 -1.15
C ILE A 145 9.38 -1.19 -0.37
N GLY A 146 10.50 -0.76 0.23
CA GLY A 146 11.39 -1.63 1.01
C GLY A 146 11.89 -2.85 0.24
N GLY A 147 12.04 -2.73 -1.08
CA GLY A 147 12.43 -3.84 -1.95
C GLY A 147 11.37 -4.92 -2.16
N ILE A 148 10.40 -5.11 -1.26
CA ILE A 148 9.50 -6.27 -1.24
C ILE A 148 8.12 -6.00 -1.84
N LEU A 149 7.53 -4.84 -1.55
CA LEU A 149 6.16 -4.52 -1.93
C LEU A 149 6.11 -3.86 -3.31
N SER A 150 5.57 -4.56 -4.30
CA SER A 150 5.40 -4.04 -5.67
C SER A 150 4.18 -3.12 -5.77
N LEU A 151 4.38 -1.86 -6.19
CA LEU A 151 3.26 -0.95 -6.38
C LEU A 151 2.32 -1.37 -7.51
N GLU A 152 2.83 -2.08 -8.52
CA GLU A 152 1.98 -2.60 -9.60
C GLU A 152 1.15 -3.79 -9.15
N GLU A 153 1.68 -4.63 -8.26
CA GLU A 153 0.91 -5.72 -7.63
C GLU A 153 -0.21 -5.15 -6.74
N VAL A 154 0.11 -4.14 -5.93
CA VAL A 154 -0.90 -3.43 -5.12
C VAL A 154 -1.99 -2.83 -6.02
N LYS A 155 -1.63 -2.16 -7.12
CA LYS A 155 -2.61 -1.63 -8.09
C LYS A 155 -3.44 -2.74 -8.74
N GLY A 156 -2.81 -3.86 -9.10
CA GLY A 156 -3.49 -5.03 -9.65
C GLY A 156 -4.54 -5.63 -8.71
N ALA A 157 -4.31 -5.56 -7.39
CA ALA A 157 -5.28 -5.97 -6.38
C ALA A 157 -6.36 -4.89 -6.14
N LEU A 158 -6.02 -3.60 -6.20
CA LEU A 158 -6.93 -2.51 -5.85
C LEU A 158 -7.90 -2.11 -6.97
N ILE A 159 -7.50 -2.22 -8.24
CA ILE A 159 -8.38 -1.81 -9.36
C ILE A 159 -9.65 -2.67 -9.41
N PRO A 160 -9.57 -4.02 -9.33
CA PRO A 160 -10.76 -4.86 -9.26
C PRO A 160 -11.64 -4.55 -8.06
N LEU A 161 -11.02 -4.27 -6.90
CA LEU A 161 -11.72 -3.86 -5.68
C LEU A 161 -12.53 -2.57 -5.89
N LEU A 162 -11.91 -1.51 -6.40
CA LEU A 162 -12.59 -0.22 -6.65
C LEU A 162 -13.72 -0.35 -7.67
N GLN A 163 -13.53 -1.17 -8.71
CA GLN A 163 -14.56 -1.44 -9.72
C GLN A 163 -15.76 -2.20 -9.12
N ALA A 164 -15.51 -3.21 -8.29
CA ALA A 164 -16.56 -3.96 -7.61
C ALA A 164 -17.33 -3.08 -6.61
N LEU A 165 -16.64 -2.24 -5.85
CA LEU A 165 -17.26 -1.29 -4.93
C LEU A 165 -18.17 -0.29 -5.65
N VAL A 166 -17.75 0.23 -6.81
CA VAL A 166 -18.59 1.10 -7.63
C VAL A 166 -19.84 0.35 -8.12
N ALA A 167 -19.68 -0.89 -8.62
CA ALA A 167 -20.81 -1.69 -9.07
C ALA A 167 -21.82 -1.98 -7.94
N GLU A 168 -21.35 -2.20 -6.71
CA GLU A 168 -22.20 -2.47 -5.55
C GLU A 168 -22.94 -1.21 -5.06
N ILE A 169 -22.28 -0.05 -5.09
CA ILE A 169 -22.92 1.25 -4.81
C ILE A 169 -23.99 1.56 -5.87
N ASP A 170 -23.69 1.35 -7.15
CA ASP A 170 -24.62 1.59 -8.24
C ASP A 170 -25.85 0.65 -8.15
N ALA A 171 -25.62 -0.63 -7.87
CA ALA A 171 -26.70 -1.61 -7.64
C ALA A 171 -27.58 -1.25 -6.43
N SER A 172 -26.98 -0.74 -5.36
CA SER A 172 -27.69 -0.33 -4.14
C SER A 172 -28.48 0.97 -4.32
N SER A 173 -27.97 1.89 -5.14
CA SER A 173 -28.67 3.16 -5.46
C SER A 173 -29.89 2.97 -6.36
N LEU A 174 -29.90 1.95 -7.22
CA LEU A 174 -31.04 1.54 -8.05
C LEU A 174 -32.15 0.82 -7.25
N ALA A 175 -31.85 0.33 -6.05
CA ALA A 175 -32.79 -0.38 -5.20
C ALA A 175 -33.64 0.53 -4.29
N LEU A 176 -33.39 1.84 -4.29
CA LEU A 176 -34.25 2.79 -3.58
C LEU A 176 -35.59 2.90 -4.31
N PRO A 177 -36.73 2.47 -3.72
CA PRO A 177 -38.01 2.69 -4.35
C PRO A 177 -38.21 4.20 -4.43
N ILE A 178 -38.32 4.71 -5.66
CA ILE A 178 -38.95 5.99 -5.92
C ILE A 178 -40.35 5.83 -5.33
N LYS A 179 -40.56 6.28 -4.09
CA LYS A 179 -41.89 6.54 -3.59
C LYS A 179 -42.43 7.63 -4.51
N ALA A 180 -43.18 7.21 -5.51
CA ALA A 180 -44.05 8.08 -6.25
C ALA A 180 -44.97 8.72 -5.22
N THR A 181 -44.66 9.95 -4.83
CA THR A 181 -45.61 10.84 -4.17
C THR A 181 -46.71 11.10 -5.20
N ALA A 182 -47.83 10.41 -5.00
CA ALA A 182 -49.11 10.73 -5.64
C ALA A 182 -49.68 12.04 -5.07
#